data_AF-A0A969FB09-F1
#
_entry.id   AF-A0A969FB09-F1
#
_cell.length_a   1.000
_cell.length_b   1.000
_cell.length_c   1.000
_cell.angle_alpha   90.00
_cell.angle_beta   90.00
_cell.angle_gamma   90.00
#
_symmetry.space_group_name_H-M   'P 1'
#
loop_
_entity.id
_entity.type
_entity.pdbx_description
1 polymer ?
#
loop_
_entity_poly.entity_id
_entity_poly.type
_entity_poly.pdbx_seq_one_letter_code
_entity_poly.pdbx_strand_id
1 'polypeptide(L)'
;MTEKRWLSLILLLFILLGITYALSTPVFEASDELWHYPMVRHLADGNPLPVQVFDPALAGPWKQEASQPPLYYYLGAALTFGLIRPIWKRCAGKIRM
;
A
#
# COMPACT_ATOMS: atom_id res chain seq x y z
N MET A 1 9.87 32.35 18.99
CA MET A 1 10.84 32.28 17.84
C MET A 1 11.59 30.95 17.87
N THR A 2 11.95 30.47 19.06
CA THR A 2 12.63 29.18 19.28
C THR A 2 11.73 27.98 18.94
N GLU A 3 10.43 28.04 19.20
CA GLU A 3 9.51 26.92 18.92
C GLU A 3 9.39 26.64 17.42
N LYS A 4 9.30 27.70 16.60
CA LYS A 4 9.25 27.58 15.14
C LYS A 4 10.54 26.95 14.58
N ARG A 5 11.69 27.26 15.17
CA ARG A 5 12.98 26.67 14.78
C ARG A 5 13.05 25.18 15.13
N TRP A 6 12.62 24.81 16.34
CA TRP A 6 12.53 23.41 16.75
C TRP A 6 11.54 22.61 15.90
N LEU A 7 10.36 23.16 15.62
CA LEU A 7 9.39 22.53 14.73
C LEU A 7 9.97 22.35 13.33
N SER A 8 10.63 23.38 12.79
CA SER A 8 11.28 23.29 11.47
C SER A 8 12.37 22.21 11.45
N LEU A 9 13.16 22.10 12.51
CA LEU A 9 14.19 21.07 12.65
C LEU A 9 13.56 19.66 12.68
N ILE A 10 12.49 19.46 13.46
CA ILE A 10 11.77 18.19 13.55
C ILE A 10 11.19 17.79 12.18
N LEU A 11 10.56 18.73 11.48
CA LEU A 11 10.01 18.49 10.15
C LEU A 11 11.11 18.16 9.14
N LEU A 12 12.24 18.87 9.19
CA LEU A 12 13.39 18.59 8.32
C LEU A 12 13.94 17.18 8.58
N LEU A 13 14.14 16.82 9.85
CA LEU A 13 14.59 15.47 10.24
C LEU A 13 13.60 14.39 9.80
N PHE A 14 12.30 14.62 10.00
CA PHE A 14 11.25 13.70 9.55
C PHE A 14 11.30 13.46 8.04
N ILE A 15 11.43 14.52 7.24
CA ILE A 15 11.53 14.40 5.78
C ILE A 15 12.80 13.65 5.38
N LEU A 16 13.94 13.98 5.97
CA LEU A 16 15.22 13.32 5.68
C LEU A 16 15.20 11.83 6.01
N LEU A 17 14.66 11.47 7.18
CA LEU A 17 14.48 10.09 7.58
C LEU A 17 13.49 9.36 6.67
N GLY A 18 12.37 10.00 6.33
CA GLY A 18 11.37 9.43 5.43
C GLY A 18 11.93 9.15 4.02
N ILE A 19 12.71 10.08 3.46
CA ILE A 19 13.40 9.87 2.17
C ILE A 19 14.40 8.73 2.28
N THR A 20 15.22 8.72 3.34
CA THR A 20 16.21 7.66 3.55
C THR A 20 15.54 6.29 3.66
N TYR A 21 14.43 6.21 4.40
CA TYR A 21 13.62 5.00 4.51
C TYR A 21 13.05 4.57 3.16
N ALA A 22 12.48 5.50 2.38
CA ALA A 22 11.90 5.22 1.08
C ALA A 22 12.93 4.77 0.02
N LEU A 23 14.17 5.26 0.11
CA LEU A 23 15.26 4.85 -0.77
C LEU A 23 15.92 3.53 -0.34
N SER A 24 15.95 3.25 0.96
CA SER A 24 16.60 2.06 1.52
C SER A 24 15.68 0.85 1.55
N THR A 25 14.36 1.05 1.56
CA THR A 25 13.34 -0.01 1.56
C THR A 25 12.79 -0.16 0.15
N PRO A 26 13.17 -1.21 -0.60
CA PRO A 26 12.63 -1.42 -1.92
C PRO A 26 11.10 -1.59 -1.87
N VAL A 27 10.43 -1.14 -2.94
CA VAL A 27 8.97 -1.26 -3.08
C VAL A 27 8.54 -2.73 -2.93
N PHE A 28 7.50 -2.97 -2.13
CA PHE A 28 6.96 -4.29 -1.78
C PHE A 28 7.84 -5.15 -0.86
N GLU A 29 8.83 -4.57 -0.18
CA GLU A 29 9.57 -5.25 0.90
C GLU A 29 9.09 -4.86 2.31
N ALA A 30 8.32 -3.76 2.43
CA ALA A 30 7.62 -3.45 3.66
C ALA A 30 6.41 -4.38 3.86
N SER A 31 6.23 -4.86 5.09
CA SER A 31 5.25 -5.90 5.48
C SER A 31 3.85 -5.74 4.89
N ASP A 32 3.33 -4.50 4.84
CA ASP A 32 1.91 -4.28 4.59
C ASP A 32 1.60 -3.90 3.12
N GLU A 33 2.58 -3.37 2.39
CA GLU A 33 2.41 -2.99 0.97
C GLU A 33 2.01 -4.20 0.11
N LEU A 34 2.51 -5.38 0.49
CA LEU A 34 2.28 -6.64 -0.22
C LEU A 34 0.81 -7.07 -0.23
N TRP A 35 0.06 -6.72 0.82
CA TRP A 35 -1.34 -7.12 0.99
C TRP A 35 -2.31 -6.02 0.57
N HIS A 36 -1.94 -4.75 0.76
CA HIS A 36 -2.77 -3.61 0.36
C HIS A 36 -2.87 -3.46 -1.16
N TYR A 37 -1.75 -3.63 -1.87
CA TYR A 37 -1.72 -3.39 -3.31
C TYR A 37 -2.59 -4.36 -4.13
N PRO A 38 -2.63 -5.68 -3.85
CA PRO A 38 -3.59 -6.59 -4.47
C PRO A 38 -5.05 -6.21 -4.21
N MET A 39 -5.37 -5.69 -3.03
CA MET A 39 -6.72 -5.23 -2.70
C MET A 39 -7.10 -4.03 -3.58
N VAL A 40 -6.24 -2.99 -3.60
CA VAL A 40 -6.46 -1.79 -4.43
C VAL A 40 -6.60 -2.18 -5.90
N ARG A 41 -5.75 -3.10 -6.39
CA ARG A 41 -5.86 -3.61 -7.75
C ARG A 41 -7.17 -4.34 -8.00
N HIS A 42 -7.60 -5.22 -7.09
CA HIS A 42 -8.84 -5.98 -7.23
C HIS A 42 -10.03 -5.04 -7.44
N LEU A 43 -10.11 -3.96 -6.66
CA LEU A 43 -11.14 -2.94 -6.83
C LEU A 43 -10.95 -2.10 -8.10
N ALA A 44 -9.70 -1.74 -8.44
CA ALA A 44 -9.40 -1.01 -9.67
C ALA A 44 -9.74 -1.81 -10.94
N ASP A 45 -9.66 -3.14 -10.88
CA ASP A 45 -10.09 -4.01 -11.98
C ASP A 45 -11.63 -4.16 -12.05
N GLY A 46 -12.38 -3.46 -11.17
CA GLY A 46 -13.84 -3.40 -11.19
C GLY A 46 -14.55 -4.55 -10.47
N ASN A 47 -13.81 -5.32 -9.66
CA ASN A 47 -14.38 -6.44 -8.92
C ASN A 47 -15.17 -5.97 -7.68
N PRO A 48 -16.14 -6.78 -7.20
CA PRO A 48 -16.86 -6.48 -5.96
C PRO A 48 -15.93 -6.57 -4.74
N LEU A 49 -16.41 -6.04 -3.60
CA LEU A 49 -15.69 -6.13 -2.33
C LEU A 49 -15.35 -7.61 -2.01
N PRO A 50 -14.08 -7.91 -1.69
CA PRO A 50 -13.68 -9.26 -1.36
C PRO A 50 -14.32 -9.71 -0.04
N VAL A 51 -14.76 -10.97 0.01
CA VAL A 51 -15.27 -11.58 1.24
C VAL A 51 -14.08 -12.09 2.06
N GLN A 52 -14.03 -11.72 3.34
CA GLN A 52 -13.04 -12.25 4.25
C GLN A 52 -13.36 -13.73 4.57
N VAL A 53 -12.35 -14.59 4.43
CA VAL A 53 -12.43 -16.01 4.76
C VAL A 53 -11.42 -16.33 5.86
N PHE A 54 -11.78 -17.27 6.74
CA PHE A 54 -10.91 -17.71 7.84
C PHE A 54 -9.80 -18.66 7.37
N ASP A 55 -10.07 -19.44 6.32
CA ASP A 55 -9.09 -20.36 5.74
C ASP A 55 -8.07 -19.58 4.87
N PRO A 56 -6.78 -19.55 5.25
CA PRO A 56 -5.75 -18.88 4.47
C PRO A 56 -5.57 -19.45 3.06
N ALA A 57 -5.92 -20.72 2.83
CA ALA A 57 -5.84 -21.35 1.52
C ALA A 57 -6.92 -20.81 0.55
N LEU A 58 -8.01 -20.28 1.09
CA LEU A 58 -9.10 -19.66 0.33
C LEU A 58 -8.95 -18.13 0.27
N ALA A 59 -8.05 -17.55 1.06
CA ALA A 59 -7.83 -16.11 1.10
C ALA A 59 -7.15 -15.63 -0.19
N GLY A 60 -7.68 -14.55 -0.75
CA GLY A 60 -7.06 -13.88 -1.89
C GLY A 60 -5.69 -13.26 -1.53
N PRO A 61 -4.98 -12.70 -2.52
CA PRO A 61 -3.65 -12.11 -2.31
C PRO A 61 -3.62 -10.90 -1.35
N TRP A 62 -4.77 -10.39 -0.93
CA TRP A 62 -4.92 -9.33 0.08
C TRP A 62 -5.07 -9.87 1.51
N LYS A 63 -5.19 -11.19 1.72
CA LYS A 63 -5.31 -11.82 3.05
C LYS A 63 -6.31 -11.11 3.97
N GLN A 64 -5.86 -10.66 5.14
CA GLN A 64 -6.68 -10.02 6.17
C GLN A 64 -7.17 -8.62 5.77
N GLU A 65 -6.59 -8.01 4.73
CA GLU A 65 -6.96 -6.66 4.26
C GLU A 65 -8.38 -6.60 3.68
N ALA A 66 -8.98 -7.75 3.34
CA ALA A 66 -10.40 -7.82 3.00
C ALA A 66 -11.34 -7.34 4.13
N SER A 67 -10.87 -7.40 5.39
CA SER A 67 -11.64 -6.98 6.56
C SER A 67 -11.68 -5.46 6.77
N GLN A 68 -10.75 -4.74 6.14
CA GLN A 68 -10.57 -3.33 6.42
C GLN A 68 -11.66 -2.47 5.76
N PRO A 69 -11.98 -1.29 6.34
CA PRO A 69 -12.94 -0.37 5.75
C PRO A 69 -12.58 0.01 4.31
N PRO A 70 -13.53 0.01 3.38
CA PRO A 70 -13.23 0.02 1.95
C PRO A 70 -12.84 1.40 1.41
N LEU A 71 -13.02 2.48 2.17
CA LEU A 71 -12.80 3.86 1.71
C LEU A 71 -11.36 4.06 1.21
N TYR A 72 -10.38 3.60 1.98
CA TYR A 72 -8.96 3.72 1.62
C TYR A 72 -8.68 3.05 0.26
N TYR A 73 -9.22 1.85 0.06
CA TYR A 73 -8.96 1.06 -1.14
C TYR A 73 -9.69 1.57 -2.37
N TYR A 74 -10.92 2.07 -2.22
CA TYR A 74 -11.63 2.70 -3.33
C TYR A 74 -10.94 3.98 -3.80
N LEU A 75 -10.44 4.81 -2.86
CA LEU A 75 -9.66 5.99 -3.21
C LEU A 75 -8.35 5.59 -3.90
N GLY A 76 -7.63 4.60 -3.36
CA GLY A 76 -6.44 4.05 -4.00
C GLY A 76 -6.73 3.54 -5.41
N ALA A 77 -7.83 2.83 -5.60
CA ALA A 77 -8.23 2.26 -6.88
C ALA A 77 -8.55 3.36 -7.90
N ALA A 78 -9.29 4.39 -7.48
CA ALA A 78 -9.62 5.54 -8.32
C ALA A 78 -8.37 6.33 -8.74
N LEU A 79 -7.46 6.60 -7.81
CA LEU A 79 -6.24 7.37 -8.06
C LEU A 79 -5.22 6.61 -8.93
N THR A 80 -5.21 5.27 -8.84
CA THR A 80 -4.21 4.44 -9.52
C THR A 80 -4.75 3.65 -10.71
N PHE A 81 -6.03 3.79 -11.06
CA PHE A 81 -6.72 3.00 -12.09
C PHE A 81 -5.93 2.85 -13.40
N GLY A 82 -5.32 3.93 -13.91
CA GLY A 82 -4.51 3.89 -15.14
C GLY A 82 -3.10 3.32 -14.99
N LEU A 83 -2.53 3.33 -13.79
CA LEU A 83 -1.13 2.98 -13.51
C LEU A 83 -0.97 1.62 -12.80
N ILE A 84 -2.03 1.10 -12.19
CA ILE A 84 -1.99 -0.14 -11.40
C ILE A 84 -1.61 -1.37 -12.23
N ARG A 85 -2.05 -1.43 -13.49
CA ARG A 85 -1.74 -2.54 -14.42
C ARG A 85 -0.26 -2.61 -14.80
N PRO A 86 0.39 -1.53 -15.27
CA PRO A 86 1.82 -1.58 -15.60
C PRO A 86 2.72 -1.76 -14.38
N ILE A 87 2.33 -1.26 -13.20
CA ILE A 87 3.09 -1.46 -11.95
C ILE A 87 2.97 -2.92 -11.50
N TRP A 88 1.77 -3.51 -11.57
CA TRP A 88 1.57 -4.92 -11.22
C TRP A 88 2.49 -5.84 -12.01
N LYS A 89 2.63 -5.63 -13.33
CA LYS A 89 3.49 -6.47 -14.18
C LYS A 89 4.95 -6.49 -13.74
N ARG A 90 5.46 -5.42 -13.10
CA ARG A 90 6.83 -5.35 -12.61
C ARG A 90 7.00 -6.01 -11.24
N CYS A 91 5.93 -6.09 -10.45
CA CYS A 91 6.00 -6.43 -9.04
C CYS A 91 5.29 -7.75 -8.68
N ALA A 92 4.52 -8.34 -9.61
CA ALA A 92 3.77 -9.58 -9.40
C ALA A 92 4.62 -10.75 -8.88
N GLY A 93 5.91 -10.80 -9.24
CA GLY A 93 6.84 -11.83 -8.78
C GLY A 93 7.14 -11.77 -7.28
N LYS A 94 7.09 -10.58 -6.66
CA LYS A 94 7.29 -10.41 -5.20
C LYS A 94 6.04 -10.75 -4.39
N ILE A 95 4.85 -10.51 -4.95
CA ILE A 95 3.55 -10.71 -4.28
C ILE A 95 3.15 -12.21 -4.21
N ARG A 96 3.77 -13.05 -5.05
CA ARG A 96 3.44 -14.49 -5.16
C ARG A 96 4.28 -15.38 -4.22
N MET A 97 5.19 -14.81 -3.44
CA MET A 97 6.01 -15.52 -2.45
C MET A 97 5.33 -15.59 -1.08
#